data_AF-A0AA87ZH08-F1
#
_entry.id   AF-A0AA87ZH08-F1
#
_cell.length_a   1.000
_cell.length_b   1.000
_cell.length_c   1.000
_cell.angle_alpha   90.00
_cell.angle_beta   90.00
_cell.angle_gamma   90.00
#
_symmetry.space_group_name_H-M   'P 1'
#
loop_
_entity.id
_entity.type
_entity.pdbx_description
1 polymer ?
#
loop_
_entity_poly.entity_id
_entity_poly.type
_entity_poly.pdbx_seq_one_letter_code
_entity_poly.pdbx_strand_id
1 'polypeptide(L)'
;MIHTTMFSPSPNAFKLDFHFTPFLATNKKLFSRGFVRINGANKTWRHSMFLSSKPVLKDGTLSLSGKEALITEVPENVVVSPLTDSSAFIGATSSHSSSRHVFKLGVIRDVRLLCLFRFKVWWMIPRVGNSGSDIPVETQMLLLEASKGPDSDDPNETCYVLFLPFLDGKFRSSLQGNSSDELEFCVESGDPAVVTSESLKAVFVNSGDHPFDLLRESMKILEKYSGTFAHRESKQATQLTIYN
;
A
#
# COMPACT_ATOMS: atom_id res chain seq x y z
N MET A 1 60.98 -10.19 -6.38
CA MET A 1 60.67 -8.90 -7.02
C MET A 1 59.74 -9.21 -8.20
N ILE A 2 58.44 -9.13 -7.96
CA ILE A 2 57.39 -9.50 -8.92
C ILE A 2 56.48 -8.27 -9.01
N HIS A 3 56.41 -7.65 -10.18
CA HIS A 3 55.62 -6.46 -10.44
C HIS A 3 54.16 -6.88 -10.66
N THR A 4 53.25 -6.51 -9.77
CA THR A 4 51.80 -6.65 -9.99
C THR A 4 51.27 -5.34 -10.56
N THR A 5 50.95 -5.34 -11.85
CA THR A 5 50.23 -4.25 -12.52
C THR A 5 48.74 -4.34 -12.18
N MET A 6 48.21 -3.31 -11.50
CA MET A 6 46.78 -3.13 -11.33
C MET A 6 46.16 -2.55 -12.60
N PHE A 7 45.17 -3.22 -13.18
CA PHE A 7 44.30 -2.66 -14.21
C PHE A 7 43.07 -2.04 -13.54
N SER A 8 42.88 -0.73 -13.71
CA SER A 8 41.65 -0.02 -13.34
C SER A 8 40.58 -0.23 -14.42
N PRO A 9 39.30 -0.52 -14.09
CA PRO A 9 38.25 -0.53 -15.08
C PRO A 9 37.84 0.91 -15.45
N SER A 10 37.75 1.17 -16.76
CA SER A 10 37.24 2.41 -17.35
C SER A 10 35.71 2.51 -17.18
N PRO A 11 35.14 3.71 -16.97
CA PRO A 11 33.71 3.90 -16.81
C PRO A 11 33.05 4.12 -18.17
N ASN A 12 32.66 3.05 -18.85
CA ASN A 12 31.68 3.15 -19.93
C ASN A 12 30.28 2.91 -19.36
N ALA A 13 29.69 3.98 -18.84
CA ALA A 13 28.29 4.02 -18.46
C ALA A 13 27.41 3.89 -19.71
N PHE A 14 26.61 2.82 -19.78
CA PHE A 14 25.50 2.73 -20.72
C PHE A 14 24.44 3.76 -20.32
N LYS A 15 24.36 4.85 -21.09
CA LYS A 15 23.37 5.90 -20.93
C LYS A 15 22.05 5.42 -21.54
N LEU A 16 21.13 4.94 -20.70
CA LEU A 16 19.73 4.70 -21.09
C LEU A 16 18.97 6.01 -20.96
N ASP A 17 18.92 6.79 -22.05
CA ASP A 17 18.12 8.01 -22.12
C ASP A 17 16.62 7.64 -22.23
N PHE A 18 15.96 7.49 -21.07
CA PHE A 18 14.50 7.49 -21.01
C PHE A 18 14.00 8.93 -21.00
N HIS A 19 13.63 9.44 -22.17
CA HIS A 19 12.84 10.65 -22.28
C HIS A 19 11.43 10.41 -21.73
N PHE A 20 11.25 10.63 -20.42
CA PHE A 20 9.94 10.80 -19.82
C PHE A 20 9.46 12.24 -20.06
N THR A 21 8.41 12.40 -20.86
CA THR A 21 7.65 13.65 -20.93
C THR A 21 6.93 13.88 -19.60
N PRO A 22 6.99 15.08 -19.00
CA PRO A 22 6.22 15.37 -17.80
C PRO A 22 4.77 15.64 -18.22
N PHE A 23 3.88 14.66 -18.03
CA PHE A 23 2.44 14.93 -18.04
C PHE A 23 2.06 15.64 -16.75
N LEU A 24 2.03 16.97 -16.81
CA LEU A 24 1.36 17.82 -15.83
C LEU A 24 -0.15 17.68 -16.05
N ALA A 25 -0.80 16.85 -15.24
CA ALA A 25 -2.26 16.82 -15.13
C ALA A 25 -2.66 17.05 -13.67
N THR A 26 -2.72 18.31 -13.27
CA THR A 26 -3.35 18.72 -12.00
C THR A 26 -4.86 18.57 -12.15
N ASN A 27 -5.41 17.41 -11.79
CA ASN A 27 -6.85 17.25 -11.63
C ASN A 27 -7.22 17.33 -10.14
N LYS A 28 -7.45 18.55 -9.65
CA LYS A 28 -8.19 18.76 -8.40
C LYS A 28 -9.67 18.48 -8.68
N LYS A 29 -10.10 17.22 -8.57
CA LYS A 29 -11.55 16.91 -8.53
C LYS A 29 -12.04 16.92 -7.09
N LEU A 30 -12.78 17.97 -6.79
CA LEU A 30 -13.58 18.18 -5.60
C LEU A 30 -14.57 17.02 -5.43
N PHE A 31 -14.52 16.31 -4.30
CA PHE A 31 -15.53 15.30 -3.96
C PHE A 31 -16.86 16.02 -3.64
N SER A 32 -17.72 16.14 -4.64
CA SER A 32 -19.13 16.47 -4.43
C SER A 32 -19.89 15.20 -4.04
N ARG A 33 -20.67 15.29 -2.96
CA ARG A 33 -21.65 14.27 -2.54
C ARG A 33 -22.64 14.02 -3.68
N GLY A 34 -22.48 12.90 -4.39
CA GLY A 34 -23.40 12.48 -5.44
C GLY A 34 -23.41 10.97 -5.59
N PHE A 35 -24.59 10.37 -5.38
CA PHE A 35 -24.85 8.96 -5.68
C PHE A 35 -24.57 8.69 -7.17
N VAL A 36 -23.65 7.76 -7.46
CA VAL A 36 -23.41 7.27 -8.81
C VAL A 36 -24.38 6.12 -9.08
N ARG A 37 -25.39 6.36 -9.91
CA ARG A 37 -26.23 5.29 -10.49
C ARG A 37 -25.48 4.67 -11.66
N ILE A 38 -25.21 3.38 -11.59
CA ILE A 38 -24.66 2.57 -12.68
C ILE A 38 -25.82 1.79 -13.30
N ASN A 39 -26.18 2.09 -14.56
CA ASN A 39 -27.13 1.30 -15.33
C ASN A 39 -26.37 0.19 -16.07
N GLY A 40 -26.63 -1.07 -15.72
CA GLY A 40 -26.10 -2.23 -16.44
C GLY A 40 -26.54 -3.55 -15.81
N ALA A 41 -27.46 -4.25 -16.49
CA ALA A 41 -27.86 -5.66 -16.41
C ALA A 41 -27.73 -6.43 -15.06
N ASN A 42 -28.90 -6.82 -14.55
CA ASN A 42 -29.18 -7.72 -13.43
C ASN A 42 -28.16 -8.86 -13.21
N LYS A 43 -27.18 -8.60 -12.35
CA LYS A 43 -26.75 -9.55 -11.32
C LYS A 43 -26.88 -8.82 -10.00
N THR A 44 -27.76 -9.30 -9.13
CA THR A 44 -27.86 -8.86 -7.74
C THR A 44 -26.60 -9.29 -7.01
N TRP A 45 -25.53 -8.52 -7.21
CA TRP A 45 -24.37 -8.53 -6.35
C TRP A 45 -24.86 -8.07 -4.98
N ARG A 46 -24.77 -8.95 -3.97
CA ARG A 46 -24.89 -8.51 -2.58
C ARG A 46 -23.83 -7.42 -2.43
N HIS A 47 -24.28 -6.19 -2.18
CA HIS A 47 -23.36 -5.12 -1.81
C HIS A 47 -22.61 -5.64 -0.58
N SER A 48 -21.32 -5.96 -0.73
CA SER A 48 -20.43 -6.11 0.41
C SER A 48 -20.60 -4.82 1.21
N MET A 49 -21.01 -4.96 2.47
CA MET A 49 -21.22 -3.79 3.30
C MET A 49 -19.83 -3.37 3.76
N PHE A 50 -19.25 -2.36 3.09
CA PHE A 50 -18.16 -1.61 3.69
C PHE A 50 -18.66 -1.14 5.06
N LEU A 51 -17.99 -1.61 6.11
CA LEU A 51 -18.18 -1.05 7.44
C LEU A 51 -17.85 0.45 7.32
N SER A 52 -18.88 1.29 7.47
CA SER A 52 -18.75 2.74 7.36
C SER A 52 -18.12 3.26 8.65
N SER A 53 -16.79 3.29 8.66
CA SER A 53 -15.99 3.56 9.83
C SER A 53 -14.64 4.08 9.39
N LYS A 54 -14.47 5.39 9.55
CA LYS A 54 -13.27 6.07 9.09
C LYS A 54 -12.06 5.54 9.86
N PRO A 55 -10.90 5.38 9.21
CA PRO A 55 -9.65 5.16 9.94
C PRO A 55 -9.43 6.29 10.94
N VAL A 56 -9.22 5.95 12.22
CA VAL A 56 -9.01 6.90 13.31
C VAL A 56 -7.67 6.61 13.97
N LEU A 57 -6.82 7.64 14.03
CA LEU A 57 -5.62 7.65 14.85
C LEU A 57 -5.94 8.39 16.15
N LYS A 58 -5.88 7.68 17.28
CA LYS A 58 -6.14 8.24 18.62
C LYS A 58 -5.18 7.60 19.62
N ASP A 59 -4.56 8.43 20.47
CA ASP A 59 -3.68 7.98 21.56
C ASP A 59 -2.58 6.97 21.11
N GLY A 60 -1.94 7.24 19.96
CA GLY A 60 -0.91 6.37 19.39
C GLY A 60 -1.43 5.03 18.85
N THR A 61 -2.75 4.91 18.67
CA THR A 61 -3.41 3.71 18.17
C THR A 61 -4.16 4.02 16.89
N LEU A 62 -3.90 3.25 15.85
CA LEU A 62 -4.65 3.30 14.60
C LEU A 62 -5.72 2.20 14.61
N SER A 63 -6.97 2.64 14.67
CA SER A 63 -8.15 1.79 14.57
C SER A 63 -8.81 1.97 13.21
N LEU A 64 -9.14 0.84 12.57
CA LEU A 64 -9.98 0.78 11.39
C LEU A 64 -11.21 -0.07 11.72
N SER A 65 -12.35 0.17 11.06
CA SER A 65 -13.56 -0.62 11.30
C SER A 65 -14.26 -0.45 12.66
N GLY A 66 -13.94 0.60 13.42
CA GLY A 66 -14.48 0.76 14.78
C GLY A 66 -14.07 -0.35 15.74
N LYS A 67 -13.01 -1.10 15.39
CA LYS A 67 -12.48 -2.23 16.17
C LYS A 67 -11.24 -1.82 16.95
N GLU A 68 -10.91 -2.62 17.96
CA GLU A 68 -9.73 -2.45 18.81
C GLU A 68 -8.42 -2.33 18.00
N ALA A 69 -7.45 -1.65 18.62
CA ALA A 69 -6.13 -1.30 18.12
C ALA A 69 -5.48 -2.36 17.22
N LEU A 70 -5.49 -2.16 15.89
CA LEU A 70 -4.77 -3.06 14.97
C LEU A 70 -3.28 -2.72 14.89
N ILE A 71 -2.97 -1.44 15.01
CA ILE A 71 -1.61 -0.93 15.05
C ILE A 71 -1.50 -0.02 16.26
N THR A 72 -0.61 -0.38 17.18
CA THR A 72 -0.31 0.37 18.40
C THR A 72 1.01 1.12 18.26
N GLU A 73 1.35 1.98 19.22
CA GLU A 73 2.62 2.71 19.24
C GLU A 73 2.91 3.49 17.93
N VAL A 74 1.86 4.04 17.32
CA VAL A 74 1.94 4.85 16.10
C VAL A 74 2.67 6.16 16.42
N PRO A 75 3.80 6.46 15.74
CA PRO A 75 4.56 7.68 15.98
C PRO A 75 3.81 8.97 15.60
N GLU A 76 4.15 10.09 16.25
CA GLU A 76 3.50 11.40 16.02
C GLU A 76 3.70 11.96 14.59
N ASN A 77 4.77 11.56 13.91
CA ASN A 77 5.04 12.00 12.53
C ASN A 77 4.24 11.23 11.48
N VAL A 78 3.45 10.22 11.87
CA VAL A 78 2.53 9.50 10.98
C VAL A 78 1.31 10.36 10.70
N VAL A 79 0.97 10.47 9.41
CA VAL A 79 -0.17 11.25 8.91
C VAL A 79 -1.20 10.29 8.32
N VAL A 80 -2.45 10.41 8.78
CA VAL A 80 -3.60 9.68 8.23
C VAL A 80 -4.49 10.67 7.49
N SER A 81 -4.67 10.44 6.18
CA SER A 81 -5.47 11.27 5.28
C SER A 81 -6.69 10.49 4.79
N PRO A 82 -7.88 10.67 5.41
CA PRO A 82 -9.09 9.97 4.99
C PRO A 82 -9.44 10.21 3.51
N LEU A 83 -9.87 9.16 2.82
CA LEU A 83 -10.28 9.22 1.41
C LEU A 83 -11.76 8.88 1.22
N THR A 84 -12.24 7.81 1.86
CA THR A 84 -13.65 7.43 1.91
C THR A 84 -14.06 7.16 3.35
N ASP A 85 -15.29 6.69 3.56
CA ASP A 85 -15.77 6.31 4.89
C ASP A 85 -15.05 5.07 5.45
N SER A 86 -14.34 4.29 4.64
CA SER A 86 -13.62 3.07 5.05
C SER A 86 -12.13 3.08 4.70
N SER A 87 -11.65 4.11 3.99
CA SER A 87 -10.29 4.15 3.46
C SER A 87 -9.56 5.45 3.75
N ALA A 88 -8.24 5.36 3.82
CA ALA A 88 -7.34 6.49 4.01
C ALA A 88 -6.00 6.23 3.31
N PHE A 89 -5.26 7.31 3.10
CA PHE A 89 -3.82 7.21 2.91
C PHE A 89 -3.10 7.38 4.23
N ILE A 90 -2.02 6.63 4.39
CA ILE A 90 -1.06 6.74 5.47
C ILE A 90 0.26 7.23 4.89
N GLY A 91 0.87 8.15 5.61
CA GLY A 91 2.16 8.71 5.27
C GLY A 91 2.93 9.13 6.51
N ALA A 92 4.08 9.76 6.31
CA ALA A 92 4.85 10.38 7.40
C ALA A 92 5.72 11.53 6.90
N THR A 93 6.17 12.33 7.85
CA THR A 93 7.15 13.42 7.65
C THR A 93 8.48 13.09 8.33
N SER A 94 9.55 13.69 7.82
CA SER A 94 10.93 13.59 8.32
C SER A 94 11.55 14.98 8.46
N SER A 95 12.48 15.13 9.40
CA SER A 95 13.25 16.36 9.61
C SER A 95 14.31 16.60 8.53
N HIS A 96 14.63 15.59 7.72
CA HIS A 96 15.66 15.64 6.70
C HIS A 96 15.16 15.09 5.37
N SER A 97 15.73 15.58 4.28
CA SER A 97 15.45 15.08 2.94
C SER A 97 16.34 13.88 2.61
N SER A 98 15.75 12.84 2.02
CA SER A 98 16.46 11.65 1.56
C SER A 98 15.78 11.07 0.32
N SER A 99 16.55 10.35 -0.50
CA SER A 99 16.02 9.54 -1.60
C SER A 99 15.41 8.22 -1.11
N ARG A 100 15.67 7.86 0.15
CA ARG A 100 15.12 6.70 0.85
C ARG A 100 14.80 7.01 2.30
N HIS A 101 13.56 6.73 2.71
CA HIS A 101 13.10 6.78 4.10
C HIS A 101 12.57 5.42 4.53
N VAL A 102 12.71 5.12 5.82
CA VAL A 102 12.02 4.01 6.48
C VAL A 102 11.30 4.61 7.67
N PHE A 103 9.97 4.57 7.66
CA PHE A 103 9.14 5.13 8.72
C PHE A 103 8.49 4.00 9.51
N LYS A 104 8.56 4.07 10.85
CA LYS A 104 7.73 3.25 11.72
C LYS A 104 6.28 3.69 11.57
N LEU A 105 5.40 2.74 11.27
CA LEU A 105 3.95 2.94 11.27
C LEU A 105 3.35 2.63 12.65
N GLY A 106 3.93 1.67 13.36
CA GLY A 106 3.50 1.24 14.68
C GLY A 106 3.80 -0.23 14.86
N VAL A 107 3.09 -0.90 15.74
CA VAL A 107 3.36 -2.27 16.18
C VAL A 107 2.15 -3.15 15.94
N ILE A 108 2.41 -4.35 15.41
CA ILE A 108 1.42 -5.41 15.17
C ILE A 108 1.77 -6.62 16.02
N ARG A 109 0.88 -7.02 16.92
CA ARG A 109 1.01 -8.22 17.76
C ARG A 109 -0.33 -8.95 17.82
N ASP A 110 -0.29 -10.27 17.83
CA ASP A 110 -1.47 -11.14 17.99
C ASP A 110 -2.60 -10.89 16.98
N VAL A 111 -2.27 -10.45 15.76
CA VAL A 111 -3.22 -10.20 14.67
C VAL A 111 -2.89 -11.10 13.48
N ARG A 112 -3.82 -11.97 13.09
CA ARG A 112 -3.63 -12.83 11.92
C ARG A 112 -3.39 -11.98 10.68
N LEU A 113 -2.32 -12.29 9.95
CA LEU A 113 -1.93 -11.56 8.75
C LEU A 113 -1.64 -12.48 7.57
N LEU A 114 -1.87 -11.95 6.38
CA LEU A 114 -1.42 -12.45 5.09
C LEU A 114 -0.69 -11.32 4.37
N CYS A 115 0.54 -11.56 3.94
CA CYS A 115 1.30 -10.60 3.13
C CYS A 115 1.73 -11.21 1.79
N LEU A 116 1.84 -10.38 0.76
CA LEU A 116 2.48 -10.71 -0.51
C LEU A 116 3.75 -9.90 -0.62
N PHE A 117 4.91 -10.57 -0.66
CA PHE A 117 6.21 -9.91 -0.70
C PHE A 117 7.02 -10.34 -1.90
N ARG A 118 7.87 -9.43 -2.39
CA ARG A 118 8.73 -9.67 -3.54
C ARG A 118 9.96 -10.46 -3.12
N PHE A 119 9.96 -11.78 -3.35
CA PHE A 119 11.14 -12.62 -3.04
C PHE A 119 12.17 -12.66 -4.18
N LYS A 120 11.73 -12.36 -5.41
CA LYS A 120 12.58 -12.15 -6.60
C LYS A 120 12.00 -11.01 -7.43
N VAL A 121 12.80 -10.39 -8.29
CA VAL A 121 12.41 -9.22 -9.12
C VAL A 121 11.02 -9.38 -9.77
N TRP A 122 10.74 -10.58 -10.31
CA TRP A 122 9.52 -10.89 -11.06
C TRP A 122 8.46 -11.66 -10.28
N TRP A 123 8.71 -11.96 -9.00
CA TRP A 123 7.89 -12.92 -8.25
C TRP A 123 7.52 -12.41 -6.85
N MET A 124 6.24 -12.48 -6.55
CA MET A 124 5.71 -12.34 -5.19
C MET A 124 5.23 -13.70 -4.68
N ILE A 125 5.43 -13.96 -3.39
CA ILE A 125 4.89 -15.14 -2.72
C ILE A 125 4.14 -14.72 -1.45
N PRO A 126 3.14 -15.52 -1.03
CA PRO A 126 2.43 -15.25 0.21
C PRO A 126 3.25 -15.68 1.43
N ARG A 127 3.09 -14.96 2.53
CA ARG A 127 3.44 -15.41 3.89
C ARG A 127 2.32 -15.07 4.84
N VAL A 128 2.03 -16.00 5.75
CA VAL A 128 1.10 -15.82 6.86
C VAL A 128 1.88 -15.66 8.17
N GLY A 129 1.28 -14.97 9.13
CA GLY A 129 1.90 -14.70 10.42
C GLY A 129 0.90 -14.15 11.42
N ASN A 130 1.41 -13.64 12.53
CA ASN A 130 0.59 -13.00 13.57
C ASN A 130 1.21 -11.74 14.20
N SER A 131 2.38 -11.31 13.73
CA SER A 131 3.13 -10.18 14.31
C SER A 131 3.87 -9.37 13.24
N GLY A 132 4.30 -8.16 13.59
CA GLY A 132 5.06 -7.31 12.68
C GLY A 132 6.33 -8.00 12.17
N SER A 133 7.02 -8.77 13.02
CA SER A 133 8.25 -9.48 12.67
C SER A 133 8.09 -10.57 11.60
N ASP A 134 6.85 -11.01 11.34
CA ASP A 134 6.54 -11.94 10.26
C ASP A 134 6.50 -11.28 8.87
N ILE A 135 6.43 -9.95 8.79
CA ILE A 135 6.24 -9.23 7.52
C ILE A 135 7.60 -9.08 6.82
N PRO A 136 7.82 -9.73 5.67
CA PRO A 136 9.12 -9.63 4.99
C PRO A 136 9.34 -8.25 4.37
N VAL A 137 10.62 -7.91 4.16
CA VAL A 137 11.04 -6.76 3.37
C VAL A 137 10.46 -6.83 1.95
N GLU A 138 10.16 -5.67 1.36
CA GLU A 138 9.51 -5.54 0.05
C GLU A 138 8.11 -6.19 -0.01
N THR A 139 7.35 -6.13 1.08
CA THR A 139 5.91 -6.48 1.08
C THR A 139 5.11 -5.45 0.27
N GLN A 140 4.30 -5.93 -0.67
CA GLN A 140 3.50 -5.14 -1.62
C GLN A 140 1.98 -5.24 -1.38
N MET A 141 1.57 -6.09 -0.45
CA MET A 141 0.20 -6.18 0.05
C MET A 141 0.25 -6.78 1.45
N LEU A 142 -0.47 -6.20 2.40
CA LEU A 142 -0.67 -6.77 3.72
C LEU A 142 -2.18 -6.76 4.01
N LEU A 143 -2.70 -7.90 4.45
CA LEU A 143 -4.08 -8.10 4.84
C LEU A 143 -4.09 -8.55 6.29
N LEU A 144 -4.69 -7.76 7.16
CA LEU A 144 -4.89 -8.09 8.56
C LEU A 144 -6.32 -8.57 8.76
N GLU A 145 -6.48 -9.56 9.62
CA GLU A 145 -7.79 -9.98 10.07
C GLU A 145 -8.08 -9.40 11.45
N ALA A 146 -9.03 -8.48 11.50
CA ALA A 146 -9.48 -7.81 12.70
C ALA A 146 -10.64 -8.60 13.34
N SER A 147 -10.38 -9.30 14.43
CA SER A 147 -11.44 -9.86 15.28
C SER A 147 -12.25 -8.71 15.89
N LYS A 148 -13.57 -8.87 16.03
CA LYS A 148 -14.33 -7.92 16.86
C LYS A 148 -13.90 -8.09 18.32
N GLY A 149 -13.83 -6.97 19.05
CA GLY A 149 -13.63 -6.98 20.49
C GLY A 149 -14.80 -7.68 21.21
N PRO A 150 -14.70 -7.86 22.54
CA PRO A 150 -15.64 -8.65 23.33
C PRO A 150 -17.10 -8.16 23.29
N ASP A 151 -17.35 -6.92 22.85
CA ASP A 151 -18.67 -6.27 22.82
C ASP A 151 -19.48 -6.51 21.53
N SER A 152 -19.09 -7.46 20.67
CA SER A 152 -19.83 -7.74 19.44
C SER A 152 -20.92 -8.79 19.60
N ASP A 153 -22.13 -8.44 19.17
CA ASP A 153 -23.31 -9.31 19.19
C ASP A 153 -23.20 -10.57 18.29
N ASP A 154 -22.24 -10.60 17.35
CA ASP A 154 -21.92 -11.78 16.54
C ASP A 154 -20.41 -12.10 16.55
N PRO A 155 -19.98 -13.17 17.23
CA PRO A 155 -18.58 -13.58 17.30
C PRO A 155 -18.01 -14.07 15.95
N ASN A 156 -18.85 -14.30 14.93
CA ASN A 156 -18.41 -14.75 13.61
C ASN A 156 -18.20 -13.61 12.59
N GLU A 157 -18.45 -12.35 12.96
CA GLU A 157 -18.31 -11.23 12.03
C GLU A 157 -16.86 -10.76 11.88
N THR A 158 -16.15 -11.40 10.95
CA THR A 158 -14.75 -11.11 10.62
C THR A 158 -14.65 -9.81 9.81
N CYS A 159 -13.67 -8.97 10.12
CA CYS A 159 -13.33 -7.81 9.28
C CYS A 159 -11.88 -7.93 8.82
N TYR A 160 -11.62 -7.44 7.62
CA TYR A 160 -10.30 -7.39 7.03
C TYR A 160 -9.85 -5.96 6.85
N VAL A 161 -8.57 -5.72 7.10
CA VAL A 161 -7.91 -4.45 6.82
C VAL A 161 -6.79 -4.67 5.83
N LEU A 162 -6.91 -4.01 4.69
CA LEU A 162 -5.98 -4.10 3.59
C LEU A 162 -5.04 -2.90 3.60
N PHE A 163 -3.74 -3.16 3.48
CA PHE A 163 -2.67 -2.18 3.29
C PHE A 163 -2.05 -2.42 1.91
N LEU A 164 -2.05 -1.39 1.08
CA LEU A 164 -1.46 -1.38 -0.25
C LEU A 164 -0.42 -0.26 -0.33
N PRO A 165 0.89 -0.58 -0.37
CA PRO A 165 1.91 0.35 -0.82
C PRO A 165 1.50 1.04 -2.11
N PHE A 166 1.59 2.36 -2.12
CA PHE A 166 1.14 3.21 -3.21
C PHE A 166 2.32 3.95 -3.84
N LEU A 167 2.27 4.09 -5.17
CA LEU A 167 3.24 4.87 -5.94
C LEU A 167 2.78 6.33 -5.98
N ASP A 168 3.52 7.22 -5.32
CA ASP A 168 3.21 8.65 -5.28
C ASP A 168 4.29 9.47 -5.98
N GLY A 169 3.97 9.93 -7.19
CA GLY A 169 4.90 10.67 -8.04
C GLY A 169 6.13 9.83 -8.38
N LYS A 170 7.31 10.28 -7.92
CA LYS A 170 8.60 9.62 -8.17
C LYS A 170 8.99 8.59 -7.11
N PHE A 171 8.18 8.43 -6.07
CA PHE A 171 8.52 7.58 -4.93
C PHE A 171 7.63 6.35 -4.89
N ARG A 172 8.25 5.18 -4.83
CA ARG A 172 7.58 3.92 -4.53
C ARG A 172 7.59 3.69 -3.04
N SER A 173 6.61 2.94 -2.55
CA SER A 173 6.64 2.42 -1.19
C SER A 173 6.61 0.89 -1.14
N SER A 174 7.05 0.36 -0.01
CA SER A 174 6.92 -1.05 0.37
C SER A 174 6.72 -1.16 1.88
N LEU A 175 6.19 -2.29 2.34
CA LEU A 175 6.08 -2.60 3.78
C LEU A 175 7.19 -3.57 4.19
N GLN A 176 7.55 -3.51 5.47
CA GLN A 176 8.43 -4.48 6.10
C GLN A 176 8.16 -4.54 7.60
N GLY A 177 8.48 -5.68 8.20
CA GLY A 177 8.56 -5.87 9.64
C GLY A 177 9.99 -5.75 10.15
N ASN A 178 10.14 -5.64 11.47
CA ASN A 178 11.44 -5.75 12.14
C ASN A 178 11.37 -6.66 13.39
N SER A 179 12.50 -6.85 14.06
CA SER A 179 12.60 -7.74 15.23
C SER A 179 11.83 -7.28 16.47
N SER A 180 11.29 -6.05 16.45
CA SER A 180 10.53 -5.45 17.55
C SER A 180 9.00 -5.48 17.29
N ASP A 181 8.56 -6.25 16.29
CA ASP A 181 7.18 -6.32 15.79
C ASP A 181 6.65 -5.00 15.23
N GLU A 182 7.55 -4.10 14.84
CA GLU A 182 7.16 -2.84 14.23
C GLU A 182 6.87 -3.07 12.75
N LEU A 183 5.72 -2.55 12.31
CA LEU A 183 5.43 -2.37 10.90
C LEU A 183 6.09 -1.07 10.44
N GLU A 184 6.87 -1.16 9.39
CA GLU A 184 7.53 -0.04 8.75
C GLU A 184 7.07 0.08 7.29
N PHE A 185 7.06 1.30 6.75
CA PHE A 185 6.98 1.53 5.32
C PHE A 185 8.26 2.20 4.82
N CYS A 186 8.85 1.60 3.79
CA CYS A 186 9.97 2.14 3.06
C CYS A 186 9.44 3.02 1.93
N VAL A 187 10.03 4.20 1.73
CA VAL A 187 9.72 5.12 0.63
C VAL A 187 11.02 5.43 -0.08
N GLU A 188 11.09 5.19 -1.38
CA GLU A 188 12.32 5.43 -2.15
C GLU A 188 12.06 5.88 -3.59
N SER A 189 12.95 6.72 -4.11
CA SER A 189 12.93 7.19 -5.50
C SER A 189 13.81 6.35 -6.44
N GLY A 190 14.80 5.66 -5.90
CA GLY A 190 15.84 4.98 -6.67
C GLY A 190 16.89 5.92 -7.30
N ASP A 191 16.82 7.22 -7.02
CA ASP A 191 17.76 8.24 -7.52
C ASP A 191 18.24 9.13 -6.35
N PRO A 192 19.54 9.15 -6.00
CA PRO A 192 20.09 10.00 -4.95
C PRO A 192 19.80 11.50 -5.12
N ALA A 193 19.56 11.98 -6.34
CA ALA A 193 19.22 13.38 -6.61
C ALA A 193 17.74 13.69 -6.39
N VAL A 194 16.87 12.68 -6.37
CA VAL A 194 15.43 12.83 -6.13
C VAL A 194 15.13 12.54 -4.68
N VAL A 195 15.11 13.60 -3.87
CA VAL A 195 14.91 13.53 -2.42
C VAL A 195 13.57 14.13 -2.00
N THR A 196 13.04 13.65 -0.88
CA THR A 196 11.86 14.22 -0.20
C THR A 196 12.09 14.22 1.31
N SER A 197 11.40 15.09 2.05
CA SER A 197 11.31 15.05 3.51
C SER A 197 9.96 14.51 3.99
N GLU A 198 9.05 14.18 3.07
CA GLU A 198 7.73 13.65 3.42
C GLU A 198 7.19 12.68 2.36
N SER A 199 6.27 11.83 2.78
CA SER A 199 5.43 11.03 1.89
C SER A 199 4.07 10.87 2.53
N LEU A 200 3.09 11.66 2.09
CA LEU A 200 1.76 11.72 2.70
C LEU A 200 0.81 10.63 2.21
N LYS A 201 1.19 9.93 1.13
CA LYS A 201 0.38 8.89 0.46
C LYS A 201 1.20 7.64 0.20
N ALA A 202 1.99 7.23 1.20
CA ALA A 202 2.86 6.06 1.08
C ALA A 202 2.06 4.76 1.03
N VAL A 203 1.03 4.61 1.87
CA VAL A 203 0.26 3.37 1.99
C VAL A 203 -1.22 3.68 1.93
N PHE A 204 -1.95 3.05 1.02
CA PHE A 204 -3.40 3.07 1.01
C PHE A 204 -3.93 2.01 1.97
N VAL A 205 -4.90 2.39 2.81
CA VAL A 205 -5.59 1.46 3.71
C VAL A 205 -7.09 1.46 3.46
N ASN A 206 -7.71 0.29 3.56
CA ASN A 206 -9.15 0.14 3.46
C ASN A 206 -9.62 -1.05 4.32
N SER A 207 -10.89 -1.04 4.74
CA SER A 207 -11.46 -2.12 5.52
C SER A 207 -12.80 -2.62 4.98
N GLY A 208 -13.09 -3.91 5.20
CA GLY A 208 -14.31 -4.55 4.72
C GLY A 208 -14.60 -5.90 5.38
N ASP A 209 -15.76 -6.47 5.08
CA ASP A 209 -16.24 -7.76 5.63
C ASP A 209 -15.78 -8.97 4.80
N HIS A 210 -15.43 -8.77 3.53
CA HIS A 210 -15.03 -9.82 2.61
C HIS A 210 -13.72 -9.46 1.88
N PRO A 211 -12.66 -10.28 1.98
CA PRO A 211 -11.30 -9.88 1.59
C PRO A 211 -11.14 -9.74 0.06
N PHE A 212 -11.88 -10.53 -0.72
CA PHE A 212 -11.82 -10.46 -2.18
C PHE A 212 -12.52 -9.22 -2.74
N ASP A 213 -13.66 -8.86 -2.18
CA ASP A 213 -14.37 -7.64 -2.58
C ASP A 213 -13.62 -6.40 -2.07
N LEU A 214 -13.07 -6.46 -0.86
CA LEU A 214 -12.19 -5.42 -0.32
C LEU A 214 -11.03 -5.12 -1.27
N LEU A 215 -10.32 -6.14 -1.76
CA LEU A 215 -9.23 -5.95 -2.72
C LEU A 215 -9.74 -5.34 -4.04
N ARG A 216 -10.81 -5.90 -4.61
CA ARG A 216 -11.38 -5.45 -5.89
C ARG A 216 -11.78 -3.97 -5.84
N GLU A 217 -12.52 -3.58 -4.81
CA GLU A 217 -13.00 -2.21 -4.66
C GLU A 217 -11.88 -1.25 -4.29
N SER A 218 -10.91 -1.68 -3.47
CA SER A 218 -9.70 -0.88 -3.19
C SER A 218 -8.95 -0.54 -4.47
N MET A 219 -8.79 -1.51 -5.37
CA MET A 219 -8.17 -1.25 -6.67
C MET A 219 -9.00 -0.29 -7.53
N LYS A 220 -10.34 -0.31 -7.47
CA LYS A 220 -11.19 0.65 -8.19
C LYS A 220 -11.07 2.07 -7.62
N ILE A 221 -11.01 2.19 -6.30
CA ILE A 221 -10.77 3.46 -5.61
C ILE A 221 -9.42 4.04 -6.06
N LEU A 222 -8.37 3.23 -6.05
CA LEU A 222 -7.03 3.65 -6.47
C LEU A 222 -6.92 3.96 -7.96
N GLU A 223 -7.63 3.22 -8.83
CA GLU A 223 -7.71 3.54 -10.26
C GLU A 223 -8.32 4.93 -10.47
N LYS A 224 -9.47 5.18 -9.84
CA LYS A 224 -10.17 6.47 -9.93
C LYS A 224 -9.36 7.61 -9.31
N TYR A 225 -8.64 7.33 -8.22
CA TYR A 225 -7.82 8.32 -7.52
C TYR A 225 -6.57 8.71 -8.32
N SER A 226 -5.82 7.71 -8.79
CA SER A 226 -4.53 7.93 -9.47
C SER A 226 -4.70 8.34 -10.93
N GLY A 227 -5.63 7.71 -11.67
CA GLY A 227 -5.75 7.86 -13.12
C GLY A 227 -4.55 7.34 -13.92
N THR A 228 -3.63 6.58 -13.31
CA THR A 228 -2.38 6.14 -13.95
C THR A 228 -2.36 4.66 -14.35
N PHE A 229 -3.37 3.89 -13.95
CA PHE A 229 -3.51 2.49 -14.32
C PHE A 229 -4.97 2.15 -14.60
N ALA A 230 -5.20 0.98 -15.17
CA ALA A 230 -6.52 0.42 -15.40
C ALA A 230 -6.59 -1.02 -14.86
N HIS A 231 -7.79 -1.50 -14.54
CA HIS A 231 -8.01 -2.89 -14.14
C HIS A 231 -7.73 -3.85 -15.30
N ARG A 232 -7.48 -5.14 -14.99
CA ARG A 232 -7.15 -6.13 -16.01
C ARG A 232 -8.28 -6.29 -17.03
N GLU A 233 -9.52 -6.22 -16.56
CA GLU A 233 -10.74 -6.42 -17.33
C GLU A 233 -10.97 -5.30 -18.37
N SER A 234 -10.40 -4.12 -18.16
CA SER A 234 -10.46 -2.99 -19.10
C SER A 234 -9.26 -2.93 -20.04
N LYS A 235 -8.23 -3.77 -19.85
CA LYS A 235 -7.07 -3.86 -20.75
C LYS A 235 -7.37 -4.80 -21.90
N GLN A 236 -6.96 -4.40 -23.11
CA GLN A 236 -6.97 -5.31 -24.26
C GLN A 236 -6.00 -6.46 -24.01
N ALA A 237 -6.49 -7.69 -24.15
CA ALA A 237 -5.64 -8.86 -24.15
C ALA A 237 -4.81 -8.89 -25.44
N THR A 238 -3.50 -9.05 -25.32
CA THR A 238 -2.65 -9.32 -26.48
C THR A 238 -3.06 -10.66 -27.08
N GLN A 239 -3.34 -10.71 -28.38
CA GLN A 239 -3.56 -11.98 -29.07
C GLN A 239 -2.26 -12.78 -29.05
N LEU A 240 -2.29 -13.98 -28.46
CA LEU A 240 -1.19 -14.92 -28.56
C LEU A 240 -1.22 -15.55 -29.96
N THR A 241 -0.27 -15.17 -30.81
CA THR A 241 -0.03 -15.90 -32.06
C THR A 241 0.63 -17.23 -31.71
N ILE A 242 -0.14 -18.32 -31.79
CA ILE A 242 0.41 -19.67 -31.67
C ILE A 242 1.08 -19.98 -33.01
N TYR A 243 2.41 -20.09 -33.00
CA TYR A 243 3.14 -20.65 -34.12
C TYR A 243 3.05 -22.18 -34.03
N ASN A 244 2.39 -22.80 -35.02
CA ASN A 244 2.31 -24.24 -35.18
C ASN A 244 3.59 -24.81 -35.80
#